data_AF-A0A969B8A0-F1
#
_entry.id   AF-A0A969B8A0-F1
#
_cell.length_a   1.000
_cell.length_b   1.000
_cell.length_c   1.000
_cell.angle_alpha   90.00
_cell.angle_beta   90.00
_cell.angle_gamma   90.00
#
_symmetry.space_group_name_H-M   'P 1'
#
loop_
_entity.id
_entity.type
_entity.pdbx_description
1 polymer ?
#
loop_
_entity_poly.entity_id
_entity_poly.type
_entity_poly.pdbx_seq_one_letter_code
_entity_poly.pdbx_strand_id
1 'polypeptide(L)'
;MSELPLECHVNEEGSLHKDGGPSIAYADGFAMYHLNGVEVSKEIAEMPAEQVTKEMILREGNADVAREIVRKIGLARATEILDAKCVDTFETETGGKYELLMIAYDGREPRPYLKMHCSSSGEAYILGARPEHKTARAAYLFLNNLKSLEEGNFIWES
;
A
#
# COMPACT_ATOMS: atom_id res chain seq x y z
N MET A 1 7.20 -16.83 32.62
CA MET A 1 7.85 -17.70 31.62
C MET A 1 7.21 -17.34 30.30
N SER A 2 7.99 -16.98 29.28
CA SER A 2 7.45 -16.77 27.93
C SER A 2 7.12 -18.14 27.38
N GLU A 3 5.84 -18.44 27.14
CA GLU A 3 5.46 -19.64 26.40
C GLU A 3 5.94 -19.50 24.95
N LEU A 4 6.35 -20.61 24.34
CA LEU A 4 6.70 -20.63 22.92
C LEU A 4 5.43 -20.56 22.08
N PRO A 5 5.42 -19.85 20.95
CA PRO A 5 4.27 -19.84 20.06
C PRO A 5 4.02 -21.25 19.49
N LEU A 6 2.75 -21.62 19.35
CA LEU A 6 2.32 -22.85 18.69
C LEU A 6 2.56 -22.79 17.19
N GLU A 7 2.33 -21.62 16.60
CA GLU A 7 2.53 -21.38 15.19
C GLU A 7 3.23 -20.03 14.97
N CYS A 8 4.10 -19.97 13.97
CA CYS A 8 4.75 -18.77 13.49
C CYS A 8 4.85 -18.86 11.96
N HIS A 9 4.28 -17.89 11.26
CA HIS A 9 4.21 -17.84 9.80
C HIS A 9 4.93 -16.58 9.29
N VAL A 10 5.78 -16.78 8.27
CA VAL A 10 6.55 -15.73 7.61
C VAL A 10 6.38 -15.84 6.09
N ASN A 11 6.53 -14.73 5.39
CA ASN A 11 6.61 -14.71 3.93
C ASN A 11 8.01 -15.16 3.45
N GLU A 12 8.21 -15.18 2.13
CA GLU A 12 9.48 -15.57 1.49
C GLU A 12 10.66 -14.67 1.89
N GLU A 13 10.40 -13.44 2.30
CA GLU A 13 11.38 -12.46 2.77
C GLU A 13 11.71 -12.62 4.28
N GLY A 14 11.09 -13.59 4.95
CA GLY A 14 11.28 -13.85 6.39
C GLY A 14 10.52 -12.88 7.31
N SER A 15 9.63 -12.05 6.77
CA SER A 15 8.79 -11.14 7.55
C SER A 15 7.51 -11.83 8.01
N LEU A 16 7.02 -11.52 9.22
CA LEU A 16 5.76 -12.09 9.74
C LEU A 16 4.61 -11.83 8.77
N HIS A 17 3.94 -12.89 8.33
CA HIS A 17 2.89 -12.80 7.34
C HIS A 17 1.97 -14.02 7.41
N LYS A 18 0.65 -13.78 7.46
CA LYS A 18 -0.34 -14.80 7.14
C LYS A 18 -1.65 -14.15 6.69
N ASP A 19 -2.00 -14.30 5.42
CA ASP A 19 -3.36 -14.01 4.95
C ASP A 19 -4.30 -15.14 5.37
N GLY A 20 -5.43 -14.81 6.01
CA GLY A 20 -6.45 -15.75 6.45
C GLY A 20 -6.29 -16.26 7.88
N GLY A 21 -5.38 -15.69 8.68
CA GLY A 21 -5.20 -16.10 10.07
C GLY A 21 -4.08 -15.37 10.81
N PRO A 22 -3.75 -15.81 12.03
CA PRO A 22 -2.68 -15.21 12.84
C PRO A 22 -1.31 -15.61 12.31
N SER A 23 -0.39 -14.64 12.23
CA SER A 23 1.01 -14.93 11.91
C SER A 23 1.73 -15.55 13.11
N ILE A 24 1.28 -15.29 14.34
CA ILE A 24 1.77 -15.92 15.56
C ILE A 24 0.56 -16.31 16.42
N ALA A 25 0.52 -17.55 16.92
CA ALA A 25 -0.50 -18.03 17.84
C ALA A 25 0.11 -18.73 19.05
N TYR A 26 -0.45 -18.51 20.23
CA TYR A 26 -0.02 -19.08 21.51
C TYR A 26 -1.07 -20.04 22.07
N ALA A 27 -0.66 -20.93 22.98
CA ALA A 27 -1.53 -21.96 23.56
C ALA A 27 -2.63 -21.39 24.47
N ASP A 28 -2.42 -20.21 25.02
CA ASP A 28 -3.39 -19.47 25.84
C ASP A 28 -4.45 -18.73 25.01
N GLY A 29 -4.37 -18.79 23.68
CA GLY A 29 -5.28 -18.11 22.76
C GLY A 29 -4.86 -16.68 22.40
N PHE A 30 -3.74 -16.18 22.91
CA PHE A 30 -3.15 -14.95 22.41
C PHE A 30 -2.67 -15.14 20.97
N ALA A 31 -2.91 -14.15 20.11
CA ALA A 31 -2.57 -14.22 18.71
C ALA A 31 -2.20 -12.84 18.17
N MET A 32 -1.25 -12.82 17.25
CA MET A 32 -0.83 -11.62 16.53
C MET A 32 -1.01 -11.82 15.03
N TYR A 33 -1.35 -10.73 14.35
CA TYR A 33 -1.75 -10.73 12.96
C TYR A 33 -0.86 -9.77 12.19
N HIS A 34 -0.18 -10.29 11.18
CA HIS A 34 0.71 -9.48 10.35
C HIS A 34 0.52 -9.82 8.87
N LEU A 35 0.65 -8.80 8.04
CA LEU A 35 0.79 -8.91 6.60
C LEU A 35 2.10 -8.23 6.21
N ASN A 36 3.06 -9.01 5.70
CA ASN A 36 4.36 -8.52 5.22
C ASN A 36 5.10 -7.68 6.28
N GLY A 37 5.10 -8.14 7.53
CA GLY A 37 5.76 -7.49 8.66
C GLY A 37 4.96 -6.32 9.28
N VAL A 38 3.85 -5.91 8.68
CA VAL A 38 2.96 -4.87 9.23
C VAL A 38 1.92 -5.53 10.14
N GLU A 39 1.85 -5.10 11.40
CA GLU A 39 0.80 -5.53 12.33
C GLU A 39 -0.57 -4.98 11.88
N VAL A 40 -1.55 -5.87 11.72
CA VAL A 40 -2.91 -5.54 11.28
C VAL A 40 -3.93 -6.07 12.27
N SER A 41 -5.18 -5.61 12.17
CA SER A 41 -6.26 -6.20 12.95
C SER A 41 -6.55 -7.63 12.50
N LYS A 42 -7.08 -8.44 13.43
CA LYS A 42 -7.64 -9.77 13.12
C LYS A 42 -8.61 -9.73 11.93
N GLU A 43 -9.48 -8.73 11.91
CA GLU A 43 -10.47 -8.54 10.85
C GLU A 43 -9.80 -8.38 9.49
N ILE A 44 -8.77 -7.54 9.36
CA ILE A 44 -8.07 -7.32 8.08
C ILE A 44 -7.33 -8.58 7.63
N ALA A 45 -6.67 -9.28 8.55
CA ALA A 45 -5.91 -10.49 8.22
C ALA A 45 -6.83 -11.64 7.77
N GLU A 46 -7.94 -11.88 8.47
CA GLU A 46 -8.83 -13.02 8.22
C GLU A 46 -9.89 -12.76 7.14
N MET A 47 -10.23 -11.50 6.88
CA MET A 47 -11.24 -11.14 5.89
C MET A 47 -10.78 -11.54 4.48
N PRO A 48 -11.62 -12.23 3.67
CA PRO A 48 -11.33 -12.48 2.26
C PRO A 48 -11.17 -11.17 1.48
N ALA A 49 -10.26 -11.14 0.51
CA ALA A 49 -9.97 -9.94 -0.28
C ALA A 49 -11.25 -9.35 -0.92
N GLU A 50 -12.16 -10.20 -1.39
CA GLU A 50 -13.41 -9.84 -2.05
C GLU A 50 -14.42 -9.12 -1.15
N GLN A 51 -14.28 -9.23 0.18
CA GLN A 51 -15.17 -8.60 1.16
C GLN A 51 -14.70 -7.22 1.61
N VAL A 52 -13.46 -6.83 1.29
CA VAL A 52 -12.94 -5.50 1.60
C VAL A 52 -13.79 -4.45 0.89
N THR A 53 -14.21 -3.43 1.65
CA THR A 53 -15.05 -2.31 1.18
C THR A 53 -14.25 -1.02 1.07
N LYS A 54 -14.83 -0.02 0.38
CA LYS A 54 -14.27 1.33 0.29
C LYS A 54 -14.08 1.92 1.68
N GLU A 55 -15.12 1.85 2.51
CA GLU A 55 -15.16 2.46 3.83
C GLU A 55 -14.08 1.92 4.76
N MET A 56 -13.76 0.62 4.66
CA MET A 56 -12.65 0.03 5.43
C MET A 56 -11.31 0.68 5.06
N ILE A 57 -11.01 0.81 3.76
CA ILE A 57 -9.78 1.44 3.28
C ILE A 57 -9.73 2.93 3.70
N LEU A 58 -10.84 3.65 3.59
CA LEU A 58 -10.88 5.09 3.91
C LEU A 58 -10.77 5.37 5.42
N ARG A 59 -11.24 4.44 6.27
CA ARG A 59 -11.23 4.60 7.74
C ARG A 59 -9.90 4.19 8.36
N GLU A 60 -9.07 3.43 7.64
CA GLU A 60 -7.76 3.02 8.15
C GLU A 60 -6.83 4.23 8.29
N GLY A 61 -6.47 4.54 9.53
CA GLY A 61 -5.64 5.70 9.86
C GLY A 61 -4.14 5.42 9.72
N ASN A 62 -3.74 4.15 9.79
CA ASN A 62 -2.36 3.74 9.62
C ASN A 62 -2.05 3.50 8.14
N ALA A 63 -1.17 4.33 7.57
CA ALA A 63 -0.80 4.26 6.16
C ALA A 63 -0.16 2.91 5.77
N ASP A 64 0.54 2.23 6.68
CA ASP A 64 1.15 0.94 6.41
C ASP A 64 0.10 -0.17 6.35
N VAL A 65 -0.90 -0.14 7.25
CA VAL A 65 -2.04 -1.06 7.21
C VAL A 65 -2.88 -0.83 5.95
N ALA A 66 -3.15 0.42 5.60
CA ALA A 66 -3.88 0.76 4.37
C ALA A 66 -3.17 0.22 3.12
N ARG A 67 -1.82 0.26 3.10
CA ARG A 67 -1.02 -0.33 2.02
C ARG A 67 -1.21 -1.85 1.93
N GLU A 68 -1.22 -2.53 3.07
CA GLU A 68 -1.43 -3.98 3.10
C GLU A 68 -2.86 -4.37 2.69
N ILE A 69 -3.87 -3.57 3.02
CA ILE A 69 -5.23 -3.76 2.49
C ILE A 69 -5.23 -3.64 0.96
N VAL A 70 -4.58 -2.61 0.40
CA VAL A 70 -4.46 -2.43 -1.06
C VAL A 70 -3.71 -3.60 -1.72
N ARG A 71 -2.61 -4.07 -1.10
CA ARG A 71 -1.85 -5.23 -1.58
C ARG A 71 -2.72 -6.48 -1.61
N LYS A 72 -3.43 -6.76 -0.51
CA LYS A 72 -4.32 -7.90 -0.35
C LYS A 72 -5.41 -7.97 -1.43
N ILE A 73 -6.00 -6.83 -1.78
CA ILE A 73 -7.08 -6.79 -2.79
C ILE A 73 -6.58 -6.62 -4.22
N GLY A 74 -5.30 -6.30 -4.39
CA GLY A 74 -4.70 -5.94 -5.66
C GLY A 74 -5.07 -4.52 -6.11
N LEU A 75 -4.14 -3.87 -6.80
CA LEU A 75 -4.31 -2.47 -7.17
C LEU A 75 -5.50 -2.22 -8.11
N ALA A 76 -5.77 -3.13 -9.05
CA ALA A 76 -6.88 -2.99 -9.99
C ALA A 76 -8.22 -2.84 -9.24
N ARG A 77 -8.49 -3.75 -8.30
CA ARG A 77 -9.70 -3.70 -7.46
C ARG A 77 -9.68 -2.50 -6.51
N ALA A 78 -8.52 -2.15 -5.95
CA ALA A 78 -8.40 -0.96 -5.10
C ALA A 78 -8.79 0.32 -5.86
N THR A 79 -8.32 0.49 -7.10
CA THR A 79 -8.67 1.68 -7.90
C THR A 79 -10.15 1.73 -8.28
N GLU A 80 -10.78 0.58 -8.50
CA GLU A 80 -12.23 0.48 -8.76
C GLU A 80 -13.04 0.85 -7.52
N ILE A 81 -12.76 0.23 -6.37
CA ILE A 81 -13.45 0.49 -5.10
C ILE A 81 -13.31 1.94 -4.65
N LEU A 82 -12.18 2.56 -4.92
CA LEU A 82 -11.89 3.94 -4.54
C LEU A 82 -12.41 4.98 -5.53
N ASP A 83 -13.04 4.57 -6.63
CA ASP A 83 -13.48 5.45 -7.74
C ASP A 83 -12.33 6.35 -8.25
N ALA A 84 -11.12 5.79 -8.34
CA ALA A 84 -9.92 6.54 -8.65
C ALA A 84 -9.94 7.10 -10.08
N LYS A 85 -9.71 8.39 -10.24
CA LYS A 85 -9.63 9.05 -11.55
C LYS A 85 -8.20 9.41 -11.89
N CYS A 86 -7.66 8.86 -12.97
CA CYS A 86 -6.38 9.31 -13.51
C CYS A 86 -6.52 10.71 -14.13
N VAL A 87 -5.74 11.68 -13.66
CA VAL A 87 -5.78 13.08 -14.12
C VAL A 87 -4.48 13.56 -14.75
N ASP A 88 -3.39 12.83 -14.57
CA ASP A 88 -2.09 13.15 -15.19
C ASP A 88 -1.22 11.89 -15.26
N THR A 89 -0.28 11.86 -16.20
CA THR A 89 0.69 10.77 -16.37
C THR A 89 2.10 11.32 -16.54
N PHE A 90 3.08 10.61 -16.01
CA PHE A 90 4.48 10.99 -16.07
C PHE A 90 5.35 9.75 -16.34
N GLU A 91 6.26 9.85 -17.30
CA GLU A 91 7.28 8.83 -17.55
C GLU A 91 8.69 9.43 -17.30
N THR A 92 9.57 8.67 -16.66
CA THR A 92 10.98 9.05 -16.51
C THR A 92 11.79 8.59 -17.71
N GLU A 93 12.97 9.16 -17.92
CA GLU A 93 13.90 8.73 -18.99
C GLU A 93 14.36 7.27 -18.82
N THR A 94 14.38 6.79 -17.57
CA THR A 94 14.66 5.40 -17.21
C THR A 94 13.48 4.44 -17.46
N GLY A 95 12.36 4.93 -17.98
CA GLY A 95 11.17 4.13 -18.33
C GLY A 95 10.19 3.88 -17.18
N GLY A 96 10.36 4.54 -16.04
CA GLY A 96 9.41 4.48 -14.93
C GLY A 96 8.11 5.18 -15.29
N LYS A 97 6.95 4.54 -15.03
CA LYS A 97 5.62 5.06 -15.39
C LYS A 97 4.81 5.38 -14.15
N TYR A 98 4.25 6.59 -14.14
CA TYR A 98 3.52 7.13 -13.02
C TYR A 98 2.19 7.74 -13.47
N GLU A 99 1.15 7.53 -12.68
CA GLU A 99 -0.18 8.08 -12.91
C GLU A 99 -0.62 8.84 -11.66
N LEU A 100 -1.10 10.08 -11.81
CA LEU A 100 -1.72 10.82 -10.71
C LEU A 100 -3.20 10.45 -10.66
N LEU A 101 -3.59 9.78 -9.58
CA LEU A 101 -4.96 9.41 -9.30
C LEU A 101 -5.59 10.40 -8.32
N MET A 102 -6.81 10.84 -8.61
CA MET A 102 -7.65 11.59 -7.69
C MET A 102 -8.66 10.64 -7.07
N ILE A 103 -8.63 10.53 -5.74
CA ILE A 103 -9.50 9.63 -4.98
C ILE A 103 -10.36 10.46 -4.04
N ALA A 104 -11.68 10.36 -4.19
CA ALA A 104 -12.65 11.02 -3.32
C ALA A 104 -12.92 10.13 -2.10
N TYR A 105 -12.35 10.52 -0.97
CA TYR A 105 -12.70 9.96 0.34
C TYR A 105 -14.06 10.55 0.73
N ASP A 106 -15.02 9.72 1.17
CA ASP A 106 -16.20 10.11 1.96
C ASP A 106 -16.96 11.40 1.56
N GLY A 107 -16.99 11.76 0.26
CA GLY A 107 -17.63 12.99 -0.23
C GLY A 107 -16.83 14.28 0.00
N ARG A 108 -15.58 14.18 0.45
CA ARG A 108 -14.60 15.28 0.52
C ARG A 108 -13.98 15.57 -0.83
N GLU A 109 -13.22 16.66 -0.88
CA GLU A 109 -12.39 16.97 -2.04
C GLU A 109 -11.46 15.80 -2.37
N PRO A 110 -11.39 15.38 -3.65
CA PRO A 110 -10.50 14.34 -4.08
C PRO A 110 -9.05 14.64 -3.70
N ARG A 111 -8.35 13.63 -3.18
CA ARG A 111 -6.93 13.72 -2.83
C ARG A 111 -6.05 13.05 -3.88
N PRO A 112 -4.85 13.60 -4.15
CA PRO A 112 -3.93 13.03 -5.13
C PRO A 112 -3.15 11.85 -4.56
N TYR A 113 -3.03 10.79 -5.35
CA TYR A 113 -2.23 9.60 -5.11
C TYR A 113 -1.37 9.32 -6.33
N LEU A 114 -0.08 9.08 -6.12
CA LEU A 114 0.80 8.64 -7.19
C LEU A 114 0.72 7.13 -7.30
N LYS A 115 0.21 6.65 -8.44
CA LYS A 115 0.33 5.25 -8.84
C LYS A 115 1.66 5.05 -9.54
N MET A 116 2.39 4.02 -9.16
CA MET A 116 3.68 3.64 -9.74
C MET A 116 3.68 2.17 -10.10
N HIS A 117 4.32 1.83 -11.23
CA HIS A 117 4.50 0.46 -11.67
C HIS A 117 5.95 0.04 -11.37
N CYS A 118 6.13 -0.95 -10.51
CA CYS A 118 7.44 -1.55 -10.27
C CYS A 118 7.73 -2.57 -11.36
N SER A 119 8.72 -2.28 -12.21
CA SER A 119 9.09 -3.13 -13.34
C SER A 119 9.74 -4.45 -12.92
N SER A 120 10.35 -4.53 -11.73
CA SER A 120 11.04 -5.73 -11.23
C SER A 120 10.09 -6.72 -10.56
N SER A 121 9.11 -6.24 -9.77
CA SER A 121 8.12 -7.10 -9.11
C SER A 121 6.85 -7.30 -9.93
N GLY A 122 6.60 -6.45 -10.93
CA GLY A 122 5.34 -6.39 -11.67
C GLY A 122 4.17 -5.83 -10.84
N GLU A 123 4.43 -5.46 -9.59
CA GLU A 123 3.43 -4.89 -8.70
C GLU A 123 3.26 -3.40 -8.95
N ALA A 124 2.05 -2.91 -8.72
CA ALA A 124 1.74 -1.49 -8.79
C ALA A 124 1.29 -1.00 -7.41
N TYR A 125 1.79 0.17 -7.02
CA TYR A 125 1.54 0.77 -5.71
C TYR A 125 0.90 2.14 -5.86
N ILE A 126 0.14 2.57 -4.85
CA ILE A 126 -0.36 3.94 -4.73
C ILE A 126 0.15 4.58 -3.44
N LEU A 127 0.64 5.81 -3.54
CA LEU A 127 1.16 6.58 -2.42
C LEU A 127 0.49 7.96 -2.36
N GLY A 128 0.06 8.38 -1.18
CA GLY A 128 -0.61 9.67 -1.00
C GLY A 128 0.33 10.85 -1.23
N ALA A 129 -0.11 11.81 -2.03
CA ALA A 129 0.58 13.08 -2.26
C ALA A 129 -0.10 14.23 -1.49
N ARG A 130 0.52 15.42 -1.48
CA ARG A 130 -0.09 16.61 -0.88
C ARG A 130 -1.24 17.14 -1.75
N PRO A 131 -2.31 17.70 -1.15
CA PRO A 131 -3.47 18.23 -1.89
C PRO A 131 -3.15 19.26 -2.98
N GLU A 132 -2.04 19.99 -2.83
CA GLU A 132 -1.58 21.00 -3.80
C GLU A 132 -0.93 20.41 -5.06
N HIS A 133 -0.52 19.14 -5.05
CA HIS A 133 0.10 18.50 -6.20
C HIS A 133 -0.95 18.15 -7.26
N LYS A 134 -0.85 18.82 -8.43
CA LYS A 134 -1.76 18.64 -9.58
C LYS A 134 -1.17 17.83 -10.72
N THR A 135 0.09 17.41 -10.63
CA THR A 135 0.78 16.62 -11.67
C THR A 135 1.46 15.40 -11.06
N ALA A 136 1.53 14.31 -11.81
CA ALA A 136 2.22 13.08 -11.45
C ALA A 136 3.70 13.36 -11.17
N ARG A 137 4.31 14.26 -11.94
CA ARG A 137 5.69 14.72 -11.73
C ARG A 137 5.88 15.39 -10.36
N ALA A 138 5.00 16.31 -9.97
CA ALA A 138 5.12 17.00 -8.68
C ALA A 138 4.97 16.02 -7.50
N ALA A 139 4.01 15.10 -7.60
CA ALA A 139 3.83 14.05 -6.61
C ALA A 139 5.04 13.09 -6.54
N TYR A 140 5.62 12.73 -7.69
CA TYR A 140 6.84 11.92 -7.78
C TYR A 140 8.02 12.57 -7.07
N LEU A 141 8.30 13.85 -7.36
CA LEU A 141 9.38 14.59 -6.72
C LEU A 141 9.19 14.64 -5.20
N PHE A 142 7.97 14.93 -4.73
CA PHE A 142 7.65 14.96 -3.31
C PHE A 142 7.89 13.60 -2.62
N LEU A 143 7.38 12.52 -3.21
CA LEU A 143 7.47 11.17 -2.61
C LEU A 143 8.90 10.63 -2.57
N ASN A 144 9.75 11.05 -3.52
CA ASN A 144 11.17 10.68 -3.56
C ASN A 144 12.07 11.72 -2.85
N ASN A 145 11.49 12.74 -2.22
CA ASN A 145 12.21 13.84 -1.57
C ASN A 145 13.21 14.56 -2.50
N LEU A 146 12.82 14.78 -3.76
CA LEU A 146 13.61 15.42 -4.80
C LEU A 146 13.11 16.85 -5.05
N LYS A 147 14.02 17.77 -5.37
CA LYS A 147 13.71 19.13 -5.82
C LYS A 147 13.59 19.21 -7.34
N SER A 148 14.31 18.37 -8.06
CA SER A 148 14.29 18.30 -9.52
C SER A 148 14.48 16.86 -10.02
N LEU A 149 14.20 16.62 -11.30
CA LEU A 149 14.39 15.28 -11.90
C LEU A 149 15.87 14.89 -12.00
N GLU A 150 16.79 15.86 -12.02
CA GLU A 150 18.23 15.62 -12.09
C GLU A 150 18.75 14.93 -10.80
N GLU A 151 18.09 15.16 -9.66
CA GLU A 151 18.42 14.51 -8.39
C GLU A 151 17.93 13.05 -8.31
N GLY A 152 16.93 12.67 -9.13
CA GLY A 152 16.28 11.36 -9.07
C GLY A 152 17.01 10.21 -9.78
N ASN A 153 18.05 10.52 -10.55
CA ASN A 153 18.81 9.54 -11.33
C ASN A 153 19.72 8.62 -10.48
N PHE A 154 19.76 8.78 -9.16
CA PHE A 154 20.73 8.11 -8.28
C PHE A 154 20.17 7.03 -7.36
N ILE A 155 18.84 6.82 -7.27
CA ILE A 155 18.25 6.09 -6.12
C ILE A 155 17.81 4.64 -6.45
N TRP A 156 17.83 4.20 -7.71
CA TRP A 156 17.40 2.84 -8.09
C TRP A 156 18.52 1.96 -8.69
N GLU A 157 19.78 2.26 -8.41
CA GLU A 157 20.92 1.40 -8.73
C GLU A 157 21.59 0.93 -7.44
N SER A 158 21.03 -0.09 -6.80
CA SER A 158 21.68 -0.94 -5.79
C SER A 158 20.99 -2.30 -5.75
#